data_AF-A0A7Y0N327-F1
#
_entry.id   AF-A0A7Y0N327-F1
#
_cell.length_a   1.000
_cell.length_b   1.000
_cell.length_c   1.000
_cell.angle_alpha   90.00
_cell.angle_beta   90.00
_cell.angle_gamma   90.00
#
_symmetry.space_group_name_H-M   'P 1'
#
loop_
_entity.id
_entity.type
_entity.pdbx_description
1 polymer ?
#
loop_
_entity_poly.entity_id
_entity_poly.type
_entity_poly.pdbx_seq_one_letter_code
_entity_poly.pdbx_strand_id
1 'polypeptide(L)' 'PLVLEWSTSFDSKVTAMRAEYFIKQLTKSKKEQLVELKALIAVDDNQQVMFESCSQS' A
#
# COMPACT_ATOMS: atom_id res chain seq x y z
N PRO A 1 -15.53 17.53 3.67
CA PRO A 1 -14.12 17.90 3.39
C PRO A 1 -13.30 16.64 3.11
N LEU A 2 -12.42 16.66 2.12
CA LEU A 2 -11.48 15.55 1.88
C LEU A 2 -10.27 15.74 2.80
N VAL A 3 -9.89 14.69 3.54
CA VAL A 3 -8.74 14.66 4.46
C VAL A 3 -7.73 13.63 3.95
N LEU A 4 -6.45 13.95 3.99
CA LEU A 4 -5.38 13.00 3.64
C LEU A 4 -5.08 12.12 4.86
N GLU A 5 -5.54 10.87 4.82
CA GLU A 5 -5.35 9.91 5.94
C GLU A 5 -4.09 9.04 5.76
N TRP A 6 -3.65 8.85 4.53
CA TRP A 6 -2.50 8.00 4.20
C TRP A 6 -1.91 8.37 2.84
N SER A 7 -0.60 8.22 2.70
CA SER A 7 0.11 8.44 1.44
C SER A 7 1.35 7.56 1.35
N THR A 8 1.74 7.21 0.12
CA THR A 8 3.02 6.56 -0.19
C THR A 8 3.53 7.06 -1.55
N SER A 9 4.83 6.90 -1.80
CA SER A 9 5.49 7.27 -3.06
C SER A 9 6.17 6.06 -3.70
N PHE A 10 6.27 6.07 -5.03
CA PHE A 10 6.94 5.02 -5.81
C PHE A 10 7.86 5.65 -6.84
N ASP A 11 9.00 4.99 -7.12
CA ASP A 11 10.05 5.54 -7.97
C ASP A 11 9.71 5.51 -9.47
N SER A 12 8.70 4.75 -9.88
CA SER A 12 8.31 4.63 -11.27
C SER A 12 6.80 4.71 -11.49
N LYS A 13 6.41 5.25 -12.64
CA LYS A 13 5.01 5.28 -13.10
C LYS A 13 4.39 3.89 -13.14
N VAL A 14 5.13 2.90 -13.61
CA VAL A 14 4.63 1.51 -13.75
C VAL A 14 4.34 0.92 -12.37
N THR A 15 5.24 1.11 -11.41
CA THR A 15 5.06 0.66 -10.02
C THR A 15 3.87 1.34 -9.37
N ALA A 16 3.73 2.66 -9.54
CA ALA A 16 2.59 3.40 -9.02
C ALA A 16 1.24 2.88 -9.57
N MET A 17 1.16 2.59 -10.87
CA MET A 17 -0.05 2.03 -11.48
C MET A 17 -0.37 0.62 -10.97
N ARG A 18 0.65 -0.24 -10.79
CA ARG A 18 0.47 -1.58 -10.21
C ARG A 18 0.00 -1.49 -8.76
N ALA A 19 0.58 -0.58 -7.98
CA ALA A 19 0.20 -0.37 -6.59
C ALA A 19 -1.24 0.15 -6.48
N GLU A 20 -1.64 1.10 -7.33
CA GLU A 20 -3.02 1.58 -7.39
C GLU A 20 -4.00 0.44 -7.70
N TYR A 21 -3.71 -0.39 -8.71
CA TYR A 21 -4.53 -1.55 -9.06
C TYR A 21 -4.61 -2.55 -7.90
N PHE A 22 -3.47 -2.87 -7.27
CA PHE A 22 -3.41 -3.78 -6.14
C PHE A 22 -4.23 -3.26 -4.94
N ILE A 23 -4.08 -1.98 -4.57
CA ILE A 23 -4.83 -1.33 -3.49
C ILE A 23 -6.33 -1.35 -3.79
N LYS A 24 -6.76 -1.15 -5.04
CA LYS A 24 -8.18 -1.24 -5.43
C LYS A 24 -8.80 -2.60 -5.09
N GLN A 25 -8.04 -3.68 -5.19
CA GLN A 25 -8.49 -5.05 -4.88
C GLN A 25 -8.45 -5.39 -3.37
N LEU A 26 -7.81 -4.57 -2.53
CA LEU A 26 -7.76 -4.82 -1.10
C LEU A 26 -9.14 -4.68 -0.44
N THR A 27 -9.39 -5.55 0.54
CA THR A 27 -10.56 -5.46 1.41
C THR A 27 -10.50 -4.19 2.27
N LYS A 28 -11.67 -3.77 2.77
CA LYS A 28 -11.78 -2.62 3.69
C LYS A 28 -10.80 -2.74 4.87
N SER A 29 -10.77 -3.90 5.51
CA SER A 29 -9.90 -4.17 6.66
C SER A 29 -8.40 -4.00 6.33
N LYS A 30 -7.94 -4.46 5.16
CA LYS A 30 -6.54 -4.25 4.75
C LYS A 30 -6.23 -2.78 4.47
N LYS A 31 -7.18 -2.03 3.91
CA LYS A 31 -7.01 -0.57 3.70
C LYS A 31 -6.95 0.18 5.03
N GLU A 32 -7.79 -0.19 6.00
CA GLU A 32 -7.75 0.35 7.36
C GLU A 32 -6.39 0.07 8.01
N GLN A 33 -5.81 -1.12 7.82
CA GLN A 33 -4.45 -1.42 8.32
C GLN A 33 -3.37 -0.52 7.72
N LEU A 34 -3.49 -0.09 6.45
CA LEU A 34 -2.56 0.88 5.84
C LEU A 34 -2.69 2.26 6.50
N VAL A 35 -3.92 2.74 6.68
CA VAL A 35 -4.21 4.02 7.33
C VAL A 35 -3.73 4.04 8.78
N GLU A 36 -3.90 2.93 9.50
CA GLU A 36 -3.45 2.76 10.88
C GLU A 36 -1.93 2.50 11.00
N LEU A 37 -1.18 2.53 9.89
CA LEU A 37 0.26 2.23 9.84
C LEU A 37 0.64 0.84 10.40
N LYS A 38 -0.32 -0.09 10.42
CA LYS A 38 -0.13 -1.51 10.79
C LYS A 38 0.33 -2.37 9.61
N ALA A 39 0.36 -1.79 8.42
CA ALA A 39 0.84 -2.42 7.21
C ALA A 39 1.40 -1.37 6.24
N LEU A 40 2.17 -1.85 5.27
CA LEU A 40 2.69 -1.03 4.17
C LEU A 40 2.54 -1.76 2.83
N ILE A 41 2.64 -0.97 1.75
CA ILE A 41 2.73 -1.49 0.39
C ILE A 41 4.21 -1.57 0.02
N ALA A 42 4.73 -2.78 -0.09
CA ALA A 42 6.11 -3.06 -0.47
C ALA A 42 6.21 -3.40 -1.96
N VAL A 43 7.42 -3.26 -2.50
CA VAL A 43 7.77 -3.67 -3.87
C VAL A 43 9.00 -4.56 -3.77
N ASP A 44 8.91 -5.79 -4.26
CA ASP A 44 10.04 -6.71 -4.27
C ASP A 44 11.01 -6.45 -5.43
N ASP A 45 12.12 -7.19 -5.46
CA ASP A 45 13.15 -7.11 -6.51
C ASP A 45 12.59 -7.45 -7.91
N ASN A 46 11.47 -8.17 -7.98
CA ASN A 46 10.77 -8.52 -9.23
C ASN A 46 9.71 -7.48 -9.62
N GLN A 47 9.69 -6.31 -8.98
CA GLN A 47 8.71 -5.24 -9.15
C GLN A 47 7.26 -5.68 -8.92
N GLN A 48 7.06 -6.68 -8.06
CA GLN A 48 5.75 -7.13 -7.59
C GLN A 48 5.35 -6.32 -6.37
N VAL A 49 4.09 -5.88 -6.37
CA VAL A 49 3.52 -5.13 -5.26
C VAL A 49 2.96 -6.10 -4.23
N MET A 50 3.33 -5.91 -2.96
CA MET A 50 2.94 -6.78 -1.85
C MET A 50 2.32 -5.99 -0.70
N PHE A 51 1.50 -6.67 0.08
CA PHE A 51 0.97 -6.16 1.34
C PHE A 51 1.77 -6.77 2.49
N GLU A 52 2.48 -5.95 3.25
CA GLU A 52 3.28 -6.39 4.38
C GLU A 52 2.67 -5.86 5.68
N SER A 53 2.38 -6.76 6.62
CA SER A 53 1.95 -6.35 7.95
C SER A 53 3.17 -5.97 8.78
N CYS A 54 3.11 -4.85 9.48
CA CYS A 54 4.14 -4.44 10.42
C CYS A 54 4.05 -5.38 11.64
N SER A 55 4.88 -6.41 11.69
CA SER A 55 5.04 -7.24 12.87
C SER A 55 5.50 -6.35 14.03
N GLN A 56 4.66 -6.18 15.05
CA GLN A 56 5.12 -5.63 16.33
C GLN A 56 6.13 -6.63 16.91
N SER A 57 7.42 -6.27 16.86
CA SER A 57 8.49 -7.00 17.54
C SER A 57 8.56 -6.59 19.00
#